data_AF-A0A5C6U3T2-F1
#
_entry.id   AF-A0A5C6U3T2-F1
#
_cell.length_a   1.000
_cell.length_b   1.000
_cell.length_c   1.000
_cell.angle_alpha   90.00
_cell.angle_beta   90.00
_cell.angle_gamma   90.00
#
_symmetry.space_group_name_H-M   'P 1'
#
loop_
_entity.id
_entity.type
_entity.pdbx_description
1 polymer ?
#
loop_
_entity_poly.entity_id
_entity_poly.type
_entity_poly.pdbx_seq_one_letter_code
_entity_poly.pdbx_strand_id
1 'polypeptide(L)'
;MLVESGFDASKVALIANAVDIERFRASGGRDERRRALCGERRLVGIYVGRLEWEKGVELMLRGWARVLQSRDDALLLVVGNGSLQPSLERLCELLGISDQVKFLGPTKQPETFLQLADFGLLASLHEGLSNRCSNTCRPACRCSGRGSAATRTSSSRAAPAGSSRRATKTRTSMPCVVPAMRRRRRWRR
;
A
#
# COMPACT_ATOMS: atom_id res chain seq x y z
N MET A 1 24.05 -9.81 -0.10
CA MET A 1 23.54 -10.98 -0.83
C MET A 1 24.50 -11.46 -1.92
N LEU A 2 24.65 -10.80 -3.07
CA LEU A 2 25.53 -11.32 -4.15
C LEU A 2 27.02 -11.44 -3.75
N VAL A 3 27.60 -10.40 -3.13
CA VAL A 3 29.00 -10.46 -2.66
C VAL A 3 29.17 -11.54 -1.57
N GLU A 4 28.18 -11.67 -0.67
CA GLU A 4 28.17 -12.71 0.37
C GLU A 4 28.03 -14.12 -0.19
N SER A 5 27.43 -14.27 -1.38
CA SER A 5 27.36 -15.53 -2.13
C SER A 5 28.63 -15.83 -2.94
N GLY A 6 29.72 -15.06 -2.75
CA GLY A 6 31.02 -15.30 -3.37
C GLY A 6 31.25 -14.61 -4.71
N PHE A 7 30.36 -13.71 -5.14
CA PHE A 7 30.58 -12.92 -6.35
C PHE A 7 31.58 -11.79 -6.10
N ASP A 8 32.52 -11.61 -7.03
CA ASP A 8 33.53 -10.55 -7.00
C ASP A 8 32.86 -9.17 -6.96
N ALA A 9 33.11 -8.41 -5.89
CA ALA A 9 32.52 -7.11 -5.67
C ALA A 9 32.82 -6.10 -6.80
N SER A 10 33.97 -6.23 -7.47
CA SER A 10 34.33 -5.36 -8.61
C SER A 10 33.43 -5.57 -9.84
N LYS A 11 32.73 -6.71 -9.90
CA LYS A 11 31.80 -7.08 -10.98
C LYS A 11 30.34 -6.88 -10.59
N VAL A 12 30.06 -6.40 -9.38
CA VAL A 12 28.70 -6.16 -8.88
C VAL A 12 28.41 -4.66 -8.94
N ALA A 13 27.41 -4.29 -9.73
CA ALA A 13 26.88 -2.94 -9.79
C ALA A 13 25.42 -2.92 -9.33
N LEU A 14 25.04 -1.87 -8.59
CA LEU A 14 23.64 -1.64 -8.22
C LEU A 14 22.93 -0.96 -9.38
N ILE A 15 21.95 -1.65 -9.97
CA ILE A 15 21.01 -1.06 -10.91
C ILE A 15 19.67 -0.94 -10.20
N ALA A 16 19.31 0.29 -9.82
CA ALA A 16 18.03 0.54 -9.19
C ALA A 16 16.88 0.38 -10.19
N ASN A 17 15.74 -0.12 -9.71
CA ASN A 17 14.52 -0.17 -10.51
C ASN A 17 14.05 1.25 -10.83
N ALA A 18 13.80 1.53 -12.11
CA ALA A 18 13.23 2.78 -12.58
C ALA A 18 11.73 2.64 -12.84
N VAL A 19 11.00 3.74 -12.67
CA VAL A 19 9.60 3.88 -13.06
C VAL A 19 9.45 5.11 -13.94
N ASP A 20 8.64 4.99 -14.99
CA ASP A 20 8.21 6.13 -15.80
C ASP A 20 7.26 7.02 -14.99
N ILE A 21 7.75 8.15 -14.51
CA ILE A 21 6.98 9.06 -13.63
C ILE A 21 5.80 9.69 -14.37
N GLU A 22 5.94 9.97 -15.67
CA GLU A 22 4.89 10.60 -16.48
C GLU A 22 3.67 9.70 -16.57
N ARG A 23 3.90 8.40 -16.73
CA ARG A 23 2.86 7.38 -16.75
C ARG A 23 2.02 7.33 -15.46
N PHE A 24 2.58 7.67 -14.30
CA PHE A 24 1.88 7.63 -13.01
C PHE A 24 1.40 9.01 -12.54
N ARG A 25 1.51 10.05 -13.37
CA ARG A 25 0.94 11.36 -13.03
C ARG A 25 -0.58 11.29 -12.90
N ALA A 26 -1.10 12.05 -11.94
CA ALA A 26 -2.53 12.15 -11.73
C ALA A 26 -3.22 12.63 -13.01
N SER A 27 -4.20 11.85 -13.48
CA SER A 27 -5.01 12.20 -14.64
C SER A 27 -6.36 12.80 -14.21
N GLY A 28 -6.93 13.67 -15.06
CA GLY A 28 -8.26 14.25 -14.83
C GLY A 28 -9.36 13.20 -14.71
N GLY A 29 -10.51 13.55 -14.13
CA GLY A 29 -11.65 12.62 -14.03
C GLY A 29 -11.46 11.45 -13.06
N ARG A 30 -10.52 11.55 -12.10
CA ARG A 30 -10.32 10.54 -11.05
C ARG A 30 -11.61 10.27 -10.27
N ASP A 31 -12.29 11.32 -9.84
CA ASP A 31 -13.45 11.19 -8.94
C ASP A 31 -14.65 10.53 -9.63
N GLU A 32 -14.86 10.82 -10.91
CA GLU A 32 -15.88 10.15 -11.73
C GLU A 32 -15.56 8.67 -11.91
N ARG A 33 -14.34 8.33 -12.34
CA ARG A 33 -13.89 6.94 -12.49
C ARG A 33 -13.93 6.18 -11.17
N ARG A 34 -13.57 6.84 -10.06
CA ARG A 34 -13.64 6.24 -8.72
C ARG A 34 -15.08 5.97 -8.32
N ARG A 35 -16.02 6.91 -8.53
CA ARG A 35 -17.44 6.67 -8.25
C ARG A 35 -18.01 5.55 -9.11
N ALA A 36 -17.68 5.52 -10.40
CA ALA A 36 -18.15 4.47 -11.31
C ALA A 36 -17.67 3.06 -10.88
N LEU A 37 -16.40 2.93 -10.48
CA LEU A 37 -15.84 1.62 -10.13
C LEU A 37 -16.05 1.24 -8.65
N CYS A 38 -15.95 2.20 -7.73
CA CYS A 38 -15.92 1.96 -6.29
C CYS A 38 -17.21 2.39 -5.57
N GLY A 39 -18.14 3.07 -6.26
CA GLY A 39 -19.34 3.62 -5.64
C GLY A 39 -19.01 4.63 -4.54
N GLU A 40 -19.72 4.53 -3.42
CA GLU A 40 -19.55 5.41 -2.25
C GLU A 40 -18.53 4.89 -1.23
N ARG A 41 -17.74 3.85 -1.58
CA ARG A 41 -16.75 3.25 -0.68
C ARG A 41 -15.70 4.28 -0.27
N ARG A 42 -15.56 4.48 1.04
CA ARG A 42 -14.73 5.54 1.62
C ARG A 42 -13.26 5.15 1.69
N LEU A 43 -12.97 3.86 1.73
CA LEU A 43 -11.62 3.33 1.79
C LEU A 43 -11.41 2.31 0.67
N VAL A 44 -10.47 2.57 -0.23
CA VAL A 44 -10.18 1.70 -1.38
C VAL A 44 -8.74 1.23 -1.31
N GLY A 45 -8.53 -0.06 -1.11
CA GLY A 45 -7.23 -0.72 -1.23
C GLY A 45 -7.03 -1.29 -2.64
N ILE A 46 -5.78 -1.42 -3.09
CA ILE A 46 -5.46 -2.07 -4.36
C ILE A 46 -4.30 -3.07 -4.26
N TYR A 47 -4.53 -4.26 -4.80
CA TYR A 47 -3.48 -5.22 -5.12
C TYR A 47 -3.30 -5.28 -6.64
N VAL A 48 -2.04 -5.25 -7.10
CA VAL A 48 -1.67 -5.41 -8.51
C VAL A 48 -0.55 -6.44 -8.57
N GLY A 49 -0.80 -7.56 -9.21
CA GLY A 49 0.19 -8.64 -9.32
C GLY A 49 -0.41 -9.96 -9.77
N ARG A 50 0.46 -10.94 -9.98
CA ARG A 50 0.03 -12.31 -10.31
C ARG A 50 -0.78 -12.90 -9.16
N LEU A 51 -1.79 -13.71 -9.48
CA LEU A 51 -2.59 -14.45 -8.52
C LEU A 51 -2.02 -15.86 -8.37
N GLU A 52 -0.81 -15.90 -7.83
CA GLU A 52 -0.04 -17.12 -7.60
C GLU A 52 0.36 -17.24 -6.14
N TRP A 53 0.71 -18.45 -5.72
CA TRP A 53 0.94 -18.77 -4.31
C TRP A 53 2.04 -17.90 -3.69
N GLU A 54 3.13 -17.66 -4.41
CA GLU A 54 4.25 -16.84 -3.93
C GLU A 54 3.86 -15.38 -3.65
N LYS A 55 2.70 -14.93 -4.14
CA LYS A 55 2.18 -13.59 -3.94
C LYS A 55 1.29 -13.43 -2.70
N GLY A 56 1.01 -14.52 -1.98
CA GLY A 56 0.34 -14.49 -0.68
C GLY A 56 -1.03 -13.83 -0.68
N VAL A 57 -1.72 -13.83 -1.82
CA VAL A 57 -3.04 -13.17 -1.98
C VAL A 57 -4.08 -13.78 -1.04
N GLU A 58 -3.98 -15.08 -0.74
CA GLU A 58 -4.85 -15.75 0.23
C GLU A 58 -4.76 -15.10 1.63
N LEU A 59 -3.53 -14.88 2.12
CA LEU A 59 -3.29 -14.26 3.41
C LEU A 59 -3.80 -12.82 3.44
N MET A 60 -3.64 -12.10 2.31
CA MET A 60 -4.19 -10.76 2.14
C MET A 60 -5.72 -10.75 2.27
N LEU A 61 -6.43 -11.68 1.63
CA LEU A 61 -7.90 -11.77 1.70
C LEU A 61 -8.38 -12.11 3.11
N ARG A 62 -7.71 -13.04 3.81
CA ARG A 62 -8.01 -13.34 5.22
C ARG A 62 -7.77 -12.13 6.13
N GLY A 63 -6.70 -11.37 5.88
CA GLY A 63 -6.44 -10.11 6.56
C GLY A 63 -7.51 -9.05 6.26
N TRP A 64 -7.93 -8.96 5.00
CA TRP A 64 -8.97 -8.05 4.53
C TRP A 64 -10.30 -8.31 5.23
N ALA A 65 -10.70 -9.57 5.36
CA ALA A 65 -11.91 -9.95 6.11
C ALA A 65 -11.91 -9.41 7.55
N ARG A 66 -10.75 -9.37 8.21
CA ARG A 66 -10.64 -8.76 9.55
C ARG A 66 -10.80 -7.24 9.53
N VAL A 67 -10.32 -6.57 8.49
CA VAL A 67 -10.52 -5.11 8.33
C VAL A 67 -12.01 -4.80 8.22
N LEU A 68 -12.74 -5.60 7.42
CA LEU A 68 -14.16 -5.40 7.17
C LEU A 68 -15.04 -5.55 8.42
N GLN A 69 -14.58 -6.26 9.45
CA GLN A 69 -15.26 -6.31 10.75
C GLN A 69 -15.43 -4.93 11.42
N SER A 70 -14.56 -3.97 11.07
CA SER A 70 -14.58 -2.60 11.60
C SER A 70 -14.86 -1.53 10.53
N ARG A 71 -14.86 -1.93 9.25
CA ARG A 71 -14.95 -1.03 8.08
C ARG A 71 -15.68 -1.70 6.92
N ASP A 72 -16.99 -1.76 6.99
CA ASP A 72 -17.87 -2.20 5.91
C ASP A 72 -17.85 -1.24 4.68
N ASP A 73 -17.37 -0.01 4.89
CA ASP A 73 -17.19 1.01 3.84
C ASP A 73 -15.91 0.83 3.00
N ALA A 74 -15.15 -0.25 3.21
CA ALA A 74 -13.92 -0.54 2.49
C ALA A 74 -14.14 -1.43 1.25
N LEU A 75 -13.30 -1.23 0.24
CA LEU A 75 -13.28 -2.02 -1.00
C LEU A 75 -11.84 -2.38 -1.37
N LEU A 76 -11.63 -3.61 -1.81
CA LEU A 76 -10.36 -4.09 -2.33
C LEU A 76 -10.44 -4.31 -3.83
N LEU A 77 -9.60 -3.62 -4.59
CA LEU A 77 -9.42 -3.85 -6.02
C LEU A 77 -8.27 -4.84 -6.22
N VAL A 78 -8.51 -5.92 -6.95
CA VAL A 78 -7.52 -6.95 -7.28
C VAL A 78 -7.29 -6.93 -8.79
N VAL A 79 -6.12 -6.47 -9.20
CA VAL A 79 -5.73 -6.33 -10.61
C VAL A 79 -4.65 -7.34 -10.94
N GLY A 80 -4.91 -8.18 -11.93
CA GLY A 80 -4.03 -9.26 -12.36
C GLY A 80 -4.80 -10.54 -12.65
N ASN A 81 -4.05 -11.59 -12.93
CA ASN A 81 -4.55 -12.94 -13.19
C ASN A 81 -3.54 -13.96 -12.66
N GLY A 82 -3.97 -15.22 -12.59
CA GLY A 82 -3.14 -16.34 -12.19
C GLY A 82 -3.97 -17.58 -11.94
N SER A 83 -3.28 -18.70 -11.75
CA SER A 83 -3.89 -20.02 -11.56
C SER A 83 -4.82 -20.07 -10.34
N LEU A 84 -4.56 -19.24 -9.32
CA LEU A 84 -5.32 -19.28 -8.06
C LEU A 84 -6.61 -18.45 -8.10
N GLN A 85 -6.91 -17.71 -9.17
CA GLN A 85 -8.09 -16.83 -9.19
C GLN A 85 -9.39 -17.54 -8.77
N PRO A 86 -9.77 -18.72 -9.31
CA PRO A 86 -11.01 -19.39 -8.89
C PRO A 86 -11.04 -19.75 -7.40
N SER A 87 -9.88 -20.16 -6.85
CA SER A 87 -9.77 -20.49 -5.43
C SER A 87 -9.88 -19.25 -4.52
N LEU A 88 -9.37 -18.11 -4.98
CA LEU A 88 -9.42 -16.83 -4.25
C LEU A 88 -10.82 -16.24 -4.27
N GLU A 89 -11.55 -16.35 -5.39
CA GLU A 89 -12.96 -15.96 -5.48
C GLU A 89 -13.80 -16.81 -4.53
N ARG A 90 -13.62 -18.14 -4.53
CA ARG A 90 -14.28 -19.04 -3.57
C ARG A 90 -13.94 -18.71 -2.12
N LEU A 91 -12.70 -18.32 -1.83
CA LEU A 91 -12.31 -17.85 -0.50
C LEU A 91 -13.06 -16.57 -0.11
N CYS A 92 -13.28 -15.64 -1.04
CA CYS A 92 -14.07 -14.44 -0.76
C CYS A 92 -15.51 -14.79 -0.38
N GLU A 93 -16.12 -15.76 -1.05
CA GLU A 93 -17.46 -16.26 -0.71
C GLU A 93 -17.48 -16.88 0.69
N LEU A 94 -16.52 -17.76 1.00
CA LEU A 94 -16.41 -18.42 2.30
C LEU A 94 -16.16 -17.43 3.45
N LEU A 95 -15.45 -16.34 3.19
CA LEU A 95 -15.22 -15.27 4.16
C LEU A 95 -16.38 -14.25 4.23
N GLY A 96 -17.35 -14.33 3.32
CA GLY A 96 -18.46 -13.38 3.22
C GLY A 96 -18.05 -11.98 2.77
N ILE A 97 -17.00 -11.86 1.95
CA ILE A 97 -16.40 -10.57 1.54
C ILE A 97 -16.50 -10.27 0.04
N SER A 98 -17.24 -11.08 -0.72
CA SER A 98 -17.33 -10.98 -2.19
C SER A 98 -17.75 -9.59 -2.66
N ASP A 99 -18.66 -8.91 -1.96
CA ASP A 99 -19.12 -7.56 -2.30
C ASP A 99 -18.08 -6.46 -2.00
N GLN A 100 -17.03 -6.78 -1.23
CA GLN A 100 -15.96 -5.88 -0.84
C GLN A 100 -14.63 -6.21 -1.54
N VAL A 101 -14.63 -7.14 -2.50
CA VAL A 101 -13.47 -7.49 -3.31
C VAL A 101 -13.86 -7.51 -4.79
N LYS A 102 -13.17 -6.71 -5.62
CA LYS A 102 -13.38 -6.70 -7.08
C LYS A 102 -12.14 -7.21 -7.80
N PHE A 103 -12.27 -8.37 -8.45
CA PHE A 103 -11.30 -8.88 -9.40
C PHE A 103 -11.49 -8.18 -10.75
N LEU A 104 -10.49 -7.41 -11.18
CA LEU A 104 -10.54 -6.58 -12.39
C LEU A 104 -9.82 -7.22 -13.58
N GLY A 105 -9.21 -8.39 -13.37
CA GLY A 105 -8.41 -9.08 -14.38
C GLY A 105 -7.07 -8.38 -14.68
N PRO A 106 -6.32 -8.91 -15.65
CA PRO A 106 -5.04 -8.35 -16.06
C PRO A 106 -5.24 -7.08 -16.89
N THR A 107 -4.33 -6.11 -16.75
CA THR A 107 -4.37 -4.86 -17.50
C THR A 107 -2.98 -4.44 -17.95
N LYS A 108 -2.92 -3.76 -19.10
CA LYS A 108 -1.70 -3.08 -19.57
C LYS A 108 -1.52 -1.70 -18.93
N GLN A 109 -2.57 -1.16 -18.31
CA GLN A 109 -2.60 0.20 -17.74
C GLN A 109 -2.93 0.20 -16.24
N PRO A 110 -2.13 -0.45 -15.37
CA PRO A 110 -2.38 -0.51 -13.93
C PRO A 110 -2.41 0.86 -13.24
N GLU A 111 -1.75 1.87 -13.80
CA GLU A 111 -1.76 3.26 -13.36
C GLU A 111 -3.19 3.83 -13.24
N THR A 112 -4.10 3.41 -14.11
CA THR A 112 -5.49 3.88 -14.12
C THR A 112 -6.23 3.46 -12.87
N PHE A 113 -5.98 2.24 -12.37
CA PHE A 113 -6.58 1.70 -11.14
C PHE A 113 -5.83 2.17 -9.90
N LEU A 114 -4.50 2.27 -9.97
CA LEU A 114 -3.68 2.77 -8.86
C LEU A 114 -4.09 4.18 -8.43
N GLN A 115 -4.46 5.04 -9.39
CA GLN A 115 -4.97 6.37 -9.10
C GLN A 115 -6.29 6.38 -8.34
N LEU A 116 -7.10 5.31 -8.44
CA LEU A 116 -8.40 5.22 -7.76
C LEU A 116 -8.25 4.83 -6.29
N ALA A 117 -7.17 4.15 -5.93
CA ALA A 117 -6.96 3.62 -4.59
C ALA A 117 -6.43 4.67 -3.60
N ASP A 118 -6.65 4.42 -2.32
CA ASP A 118 -6.11 5.19 -1.21
C ASP A 118 -4.77 4.64 -0.73
N PHE A 119 -4.57 3.32 -0.86
CA PHE A 119 -3.31 2.62 -0.56
C PHE A 119 -3.18 1.34 -1.37
N GLY A 120 -1.94 0.88 -1.59
CA GLY A 120 -1.65 -0.41 -2.20
C GLY A 120 -1.29 -1.48 -1.17
N LEU A 121 -1.65 -2.72 -1.45
CA LEU A 121 -1.27 -3.89 -0.65
C LEU A 121 -0.20 -4.71 -1.38
N LEU A 122 0.79 -5.16 -0.62
CA LEU A 122 1.82 -6.10 -1.03
C LEU A 122 1.75 -7.29 -0.08
N ALA A 123 1.56 -8.49 -0.64
CA ALA A 123 1.33 -9.71 0.14
C ALA A 123 2.32 -10.83 -0.19
N SER A 124 3.34 -10.53 -1.00
CA SER A 124 4.33 -11.51 -1.45
C SER A 124 5.00 -12.23 -0.29
N LEU A 125 5.00 -13.57 -0.35
CA LEU A 125 5.68 -14.44 0.60
C LEU A 125 7.19 -14.49 0.32
N HIS A 126 7.58 -14.26 -0.94
CA HIS A 126 8.97 -14.20 -1.38
C HIS A 126 9.17 -12.98 -2.30
N GLU A 127 10.10 -12.08 -1.95
CA GLU A 127 10.57 -11.00 -2.84
C GLU A 127 12.09 -10.89 -2.86
N GLY A 128 12.67 -10.83 -4.07
CA GLY A 128 14.10 -10.57 -4.27
C GLY A 128 14.45 -9.09 -4.25
N LEU A 129 13.60 -8.23 -4.84
CA LEU A 129 13.57 -6.75 -4.79
C LEU A 129 12.44 -6.30 -5.76
N SER A 130 11.22 -6.08 -5.27
CA SER A 130 10.08 -5.77 -6.12
C SER A 130 10.07 -4.31 -6.57
N ASN A 131 9.91 -4.07 -7.89
CA ASN A 131 9.73 -2.74 -8.49
C ASN A 131 8.48 -2.01 -7.94
N ARG A 132 7.62 -2.71 -7.19
CA ARG A 132 6.34 -2.20 -6.70
C ARG A 132 6.45 -1.36 -5.41
N CYS A 133 7.49 -1.57 -4.60
CA CYS A 133 7.74 -0.75 -3.41
C CYS A 133 7.94 0.74 -3.76
N SER A 134 8.49 1.04 -4.94
CA SER A 134 8.67 2.41 -5.43
C SER A 134 7.34 3.11 -5.77
N ASN A 135 6.35 2.39 -6.31
CA ASN A 135 5.15 3.01 -6.89
C ASN A 135 3.96 3.17 -5.91
N THR A 136 4.08 2.62 -4.70
CA THR A 136 2.98 2.57 -3.72
C THR A 136 3.10 3.64 -2.62
N CYS A 137 4.21 4.38 -2.55
CA CYS A 137 4.49 5.29 -1.44
C CYS A 137 3.89 6.69 -1.66
N ARG A 138 2.68 6.92 -1.12
CA ARG A 138 2.39 8.19 -0.42
C ARG A 138 2.97 8.09 1.00
N PRO A 139 3.32 9.19 1.70
CA PRO A 139 4.28 9.19 2.83
C PRO A 139 3.77 8.54 4.14
N ALA A 140 2.74 7.70 4.10
CA ALA A 140 2.11 7.09 5.27
C ALA A 140 2.03 5.55 5.26
N CYS A 141 2.62 4.85 4.27
CA CYS A 141 2.62 3.39 4.27
C CYS A 141 3.76 2.82 5.13
N ARG A 142 3.43 2.23 6.28
CA ARG A 142 4.37 1.52 7.16
C ARG A 142 4.38 0.03 6.77
N CYS A 143 5.40 -0.42 6.05
CA CYS A 143 5.59 -1.85 5.76
C CYS A 143 6.07 -2.56 7.02
N SER A 144 5.32 -3.54 7.53
CA SER A 144 5.77 -4.44 8.58
C SER A 144 6.50 -5.64 7.95
N GLY A 145 7.81 -5.50 7.73
CA GLY A 145 8.72 -6.61 7.42
C GLY A 145 9.76 -6.74 8.54
N ARG A 146 9.98 -7.96 9.05
CA ARG A 146 11.08 -8.25 9.97
C ARG A 146 12.40 -8.07 9.24
N GLY A 147 13.34 -7.37 9.90
CA GLY A 147 14.78 -7.47 9.66
C GLY A 147 15.30 -6.79 8.40
N SER A 148 15.66 -5.51 8.51
CA SER A 148 17.02 -4.99 8.23
C SER A 148 16.99 -3.46 8.11
N ALA A 149 17.77 -2.81 8.98
CA ALA A 149 18.26 -1.43 8.97
C ALA A 149 17.38 -0.31 8.38
N ALA A 150 16.83 0.50 9.29
CA ALA A 150 16.27 1.81 8.96
C ALA A 150 17.37 2.78 8.51
N THR A 151 17.41 3.13 7.23
CA THR A 151 18.12 4.33 6.75
C THR A 151 17.17 5.53 6.80
N ARG A 152 17.43 6.45 7.74
CA ARG A 152 16.85 7.80 7.74
C ARG A 152 17.34 8.53 6.48
N THR A 153 16.44 8.87 5.57
CA THR A 153 16.68 9.97 4.63
C THR A 153 16.22 11.27 5.29
N SER A 154 17.17 11.99 5.86
CA SER A 154 16.96 13.35 6.35
C SER A 154 16.92 14.31 5.14
N SER A 155 15.74 14.81 4.79
CA SER A 155 15.65 16.01 3.96
C SER A 155 14.56 16.95 4.47
N SER A 156 14.76 17.46 5.68
CA SER A 156 14.32 18.82 6.03
C SER A 156 15.26 19.39 7.09
N ARG A 157 15.61 20.66 6.88
CA ARG A 157 16.67 21.44 7.54
C ARG A 157 16.68 21.28 9.07
N ALA A 158 17.87 21.02 9.63
CA ALA A 158 18.16 21.23 11.04
C ALA A 158 19.14 22.42 11.16
N ALA A 159 18.69 23.48 11.83
CA ALA A 159 19.53 24.55 12.35
C ALA A 159 20.38 24.02 13.53
N PRO A 160 21.55 24.62 13.84
CA PRO A 160 22.44 24.06 14.85
C PRO A 160 21.89 24.37 16.25
N ALA A 161 21.76 23.34 17.09
CA ALA A 161 21.49 23.51 18.51
C ALA A 161 22.72 23.03 19.30
N GLY A 162 23.28 23.98 20.07
CA GLY A 162 24.35 23.74 21.02
C GLY A 162 23.96 22.80 22.16
N SER A 163 24.99 22.41 22.88
CA SER A 163 25.00 21.53 24.04
C SER A 163 24.01 21.91 25.14
N SER A 164 23.27 20.93 25.68
CA SER A 164 23.55 20.34 27.01
C SER A 164 22.35 19.55 27.58
N ARG A 165 22.68 18.39 28.15
CA ARG A 165 22.10 17.70 29.31
C ARG A 165 20.61 17.95 29.65
N ARG A 166 19.83 16.85 29.72
CA ARG A 166 19.49 16.11 30.96
C ARG A 166 18.20 15.30 30.75
N ALA A 167 18.25 14.03 31.14
CA ALA A 167 17.12 13.11 31.16
C ALA A 167 16.17 13.42 32.31
N THR A 168 14.86 13.30 32.08
CA THR A 168 13.87 13.05 33.14
C THR A 168 12.68 12.27 32.59
N LYS A 169 12.35 11.17 33.26
CA LYS A 169 11.13 10.36 33.09
C LYS A 169 9.92 11.18 33.55
N THR A 170 8.86 11.20 32.75
CA THR A 170 7.48 11.43 33.23
C THR A 170 6.49 10.53 32.51
N ARG A 171 5.66 9.89 33.32
CA ARG A 171 4.58 8.95 33.06
C ARG A 171 3.33 9.73 32.64
N THR A 172 2.72 9.47 31.47
CA THR A 172 1.31 9.84 31.22
C THR A 172 0.70 9.09 30.03
N SER A 173 -0.47 8.49 30.29
CA SER A 173 -1.70 8.38 29.47
C SER A 173 -1.65 7.98 27.98
N MET A 174 -2.53 7.02 27.66
CA MET A 174 -3.08 6.74 26.32
C MET A 174 -3.49 8.02 25.57
N PRO A 175 -3.37 8.04 24.23
CA PRO A 175 -4.21 8.89 23.41
C PRO A 175 -5.17 8.02 22.59
N CYS A 176 -6.43 8.07 23.01
CA CYS A 176 -7.58 7.99 22.13
C CYS A 176 -7.41 9.09 21.06
N VAL A 177 -7.25 8.73 19.80
CA VAL A 177 -7.21 9.69 18.68
C VAL A 177 -8.52 9.58 17.91
N VAL A 178 -9.44 10.48 18.26
CA VAL A 178 -10.62 10.84 17.46
C VAL A 178 -10.13 11.57 16.21
N PRO A 179 -10.57 11.23 14.98
CA PRO A 179 -10.24 12.03 13.81
C PRO A 179 -11.05 13.33 13.80
N ALA A 180 -10.33 14.44 13.63
CA ALA A 180 -10.88 15.79 13.53
C ALA A 180 -11.95 15.92 12.42
N MET A 181 -13.16 16.26 12.84
CA MET A 181 -14.30 16.65 12.02
C MET A 181 -14.00 18.00 11.34
N ARG A 182 -13.59 18.00 10.06
CA ARG A 182 -13.48 19.24 9.27
C ARG A 182 -14.87 19.79 8.98
N ARG A 183 -15.29 20.82 9.71
CA ARG A 183 -16.45 21.67 9.41
C ARG A 183 -16.31 22.25 8.00
N ARG A 184 -17.13 21.80 7.04
CA ARG A 184 -17.34 22.53 5.79
C ARG A 184 -18.25 23.73 6.08
N ARG A 185 -17.74 24.92 5.81
CA ARG A 185 -18.47 26.19 5.90
C ARG A 185 -19.60 26.18 4.86
N ARG A 186 -20.79 26.60 5.31
CA ARG A 186 -21.92 27.06 4.49
C ARG A 186 -21.41 28.05 3.44
N TRP A 187 -21.74 27.82 2.18
CA TRP A 187 -21.89 28.90 1.20
C TRP A 187 -23.38 29.20 1.11
N ARG A 188 -23.72 30.46 1.34
CA ARG A 188 -25.06 31.05 1.16
C ARG A 188 -25.06 31.79 -0.17
N ARG A 189 -26.24 31.74 -0.81
CA ARG A 189 -26.72 32.44 -2.00
C ARG A 189 -26.31 31.80 -3.32
#